data_AF-A0A0R3NXE2-F1
#
_entry.id   AF-A0A0R3NXE2-F1
#
_cell.length_a   1.000
_cell.length_b   1.000
_cell.length_c   1.000
_cell.angle_alpha   90.00
_cell.angle_beta   90.00
_cell.angle_gamma   90.00
#
_symmetry.space_group_name_H-M   'P 1'
#
loop_
_entity.id
_entity.type
_entity.pdbx_description
1 polymer ?
#
loop_
_entity_poly.entity_id
_entity_poly.type
_entity_poly.pdbx_seq_one_letter_code
_entity_poly.pdbx_strand_id
1 'polypeptide(L)'
;MKSIIVLLLAPLSLAIKFKGCPYPYCPLSFDGFTCAYDQVCGFQAENECQLRVEICLRELNNRPRFNKMVSGYCVDKSKRRCTPMVTHKITDIDLM
;
A
#
# COMPACT_ATOMS: atom_id res chain seq x y z
N MET A 1 -0.01 17.87 -45.25
CA MET A 1 0.28 16.45 -44.94
C MET A 1 0.42 16.31 -43.44
N LYS A 2 -0.13 15.22 -42.89
CA LYS A 2 -0.48 15.02 -41.48
C LYS A 2 0.75 15.01 -40.56
N SER A 3 0.88 15.99 -39.68
CA SER A 3 1.78 15.92 -38.54
C SER A 3 1.11 15.13 -37.43
N ILE A 4 1.44 13.84 -37.34
CA ILE A 4 0.98 12.96 -36.27
C ILE A 4 1.75 13.35 -35.00
N ILE A 5 1.12 14.15 -34.14
CA ILE A 5 1.58 14.35 -32.77
C ILE A 5 1.19 13.08 -32.02
N VAL A 6 2.10 12.11 -31.99
CA VAL A 6 2.02 10.96 -31.09
C VAL A 6 2.24 11.52 -29.69
N LEU A 7 1.14 11.84 -29.02
CA LEU A 7 1.13 12.18 -27.61
C LEU A 7 1.73 11.00 -26.86
N LEU A 8 2.95 11.18 -26.36
CA LEU A 8 3.59 10.31 -25.38
C LEU A 8 2.66 10.19 -24.17
N LEU A 9 1.80 9.17 -24.19
CA LEU A 9 1.17 8.59 -23.00
C LEU A 9 2.28 7.89 -22.20
N ALA A 10 3.28 8.65 -21.76
CA ALA A 10 4.18 8.18 -20.72
C ALA A 10 3.28 7.94 -19.50
N PRO A 11 3.17 6.70 -18.99
CA PRO A 11 2.50 6.51 -17.73
C PRO A 11 3.28 7.36 -16.73
N LEU A 12 2.65 8.41 -16.19
CA LEU A 12 3.17 9.06 -15.00
C LEU A 12 3.18 7.97 -13.94
N SER A 13 4.32 7.31 -13.78
CA SER A 13 4.64 6.50 -12.62
C SER A 13 4.62 7.48 -11.45
N LEU A 14 3.46 7.59 -10.78
CA LEU A 14 3.33 8.34 -9.55
C LEU A 14 4.28 7.71 -8.53
N ALA A 15 5.46 8.30 -8.39
CA ALA A 15 6.41 7.93 -7.36
C ALA A 15 5.72 8.06 -6.00
N ILE A 16 5.77 6.98 -5.22
CA ILE A 16 5.17 6.96 -3.89
C ILE A 16 5.96 7.93 -3.01
N LYS A 17 5.25 8.91 -2.43
CA LYS A 17 5.78 9.82 -1.43
C LYS A 17 5.90 9.10 -0.09
N PHE A 18 7.11 9.03 0.44
CA PHE A 18 7.38 8.45 1.77
C PHE A 18 7.67 9.50 2.85
N LYS A 19 8.11 10.70 2.45
CA LYS A 19 8.46 11.79 3.37
C LYS A 19 7.18 12.40 3.96
N GLY A 20 6.96 12.20 5.25
CA GLY A 20 5.76 12.65 5.98
C GLY A 20 5.19 11.61 6.94
N CYS A 21 5.54 10.33 6.77
CA CYS A 21 5.20 9.29 7.74
C CYS A 21 6.30 9.16 8.80
N PRO A 22 5.96 9.15 10.10
CA PRO A 22 6.94 9.17 11.17
C PRO A 22 7.76 7.87 11.26
N TYR A 23 7.20 6.74 10.80
CA TYR A 23 7.85 5.44 10.87
C TYR A 23 7.56 4.61 9.61
N PRO A 24 8.18 4.85 8.44
CA PRO A 24 7.88 4.09 7.23
C PRO A 24 8.40 2.63 7.29
N TYR A 25 9.04 2.25 8.40
CA TYR A 25 9.66 0.94 8.61
C TYR A 25 8.96 0.24 9.77
N CYS A 26 8.58 -1.01 9.55
CA CYS A 26 7.99 -1.86 10.57
C CYS A 26 8.91 -3.05 10.86
N PRO A 27 9.06 -3.45 12.13
CA PRO A 27 9.73 -4.69 12.46
C PRO A 27 8.97 -5.88 11.84
N LEU A 28 9.71 -6.96 11.60
CA LEU A 28 9.12 -8.27 11.29
C LEU A 28 8.56 -8.86 12.59
N SER A 29 7.44 -8.30 13.06
CA SER A 29 6.65 -8.86 14.15
C SER A 29 5.30 -9.34 13.61
N PHE A 30 4.77 -10.40 14.20
CA PHE A 30 3.44 -10.91 13.89
C PHE A 30 2.57 -10.77 15.13
N ASP A 31 1.57 -9.88 15.05
CA ASP A 31 0.64 -9.60 16.16
C ASP A 31 -0.78 -10.09 15.83
N GLY A 32 -0.92 -10.87 14.76
CA GLY A 32 -2.19 -11.28 14.19
C GLY A 32 -2.57 -10.46 12.96
N PHE A 33 -3.36 -11.09 12.08
CA PHE A 33 -3.81 -10.42 10.86
C PHE A 33 -4.89 -9.38 11.17
N THR A 34 -4.78 -8.22 10.51
CA THR A 34 -5.86 -7.24 10.44
C THR A 34 -6.11 -6.90 8.98
N CYS A 35 -7.37 -6.97 8.55
CA CYS A 35 -7.76 -6.54 7.23
C CYS A 35 -8.41 -5.15 7.28
N ALA A 36 -7.96 -4.25 6.41
CA ALA A 36 -8.54 -2.93 6.19
C ALA A 36 -9.05 -2.81 4.75
N TYR A 37 -10.28 -2.34 4.59
CA TYR A 37 -10.94 -2.19 3.30
C TYR A 37 -11.15 -0.73 2.96
N ASP A 38 -10.98 -0.39 1.69
CA ASP A 38 -11.57 0.80 1.08
C ASP A 38 -12.72 0.41 0.14
N GLN A 39 -13.20 1.37 -0.66
CA GLN A 39 -14.28 1.10 -1.62
C GLN A 39 -13.90 0.14 -2.76
N VAL A 40 -12.62 -0.10 -3.01
CA VAL A 40 -12.07 -0.82 -4.17
C VAL A 40 -11.27 -2.07 -3.77
N CYS A 41 -10.48 -2.02 -2.69
CA CYS A 41 -9.52 -3.07 -2.32
C CYS A 41 -9.49 -3.35 -0.80
N GLY A 42 -8.92 -4.51 -0.45
CA GLY A 42 -8.57 -4.90 0.91
C GLY A 42 -7.06 -5.03 1.09
N PHE A 43 -6.55 -4.49 2.19
CA PHE A 43 -5.16 -4.57 2.63
C PHE A 43 -5.09 -5.42 3.90
N GLN A 44 -4.25 -6.45 3.88
CA GLN A 44 -4.01 -7.34 5.02
C GLN A 44 -2.66 -6.98 5.64
N ALA A 45 -2.69 -6.58 6.91
CA ALA A 45 -1.54 -6.29 7.73
C ALA A 45 -1.27 -7.47 8.68
N GLU A 46 0.00 -7.80 8.90
CA GLU A 46 0.47 -8.84 9.85
C GLU A 46 0.72 -8.29 11.26
N ASN A 47 0.82 -6.97 11.38
CA ASN A 47 0.96 -6.28 12.64
C ASN A 47 0.38 -4.86 12.55
N GLU A 48 0.21 -4.22 13.71
CA GLU A 48 -0.40 -2.89 13.79
C GLU A 48 0.47 -1.82 13.12
N CYS A 49 1.80 -1.97 13.16
CA CYS A 49 2.71 -1.03 12.52
C CYS A 49 2.44 -0.98 11.01
N GLN A 50 2.37 -2.13 10.33
CA GLN A 50 2.12 -2.20 8.88
C GLN A 50 0.83 -1.48 8.50
N LEU A 51 -0.23 -1.66 9.29
CA LEU A 51 -1.50 -0.99 9.07
C LEU A 51 -1.38 0.53 9.21
N ARG A 52 -0.75 1.02 10.28
CA ARG A 52 -0.55 2.46 10.52
C ARG A 52 0.28 3.12 9.43
N VAL A 53 1.34 2.44 8.98
CA VAL A 53 2.21 2.94 7.91
C VAL A 53 1.48 2.97 6.57
N GLU A 54 0.76 1.91 6.23
CA GLU A 54 -0.05 1.86 5.02
C GLU A 54 -1.09 2.99 5.01
N ILE A 55 -1.81 3.21 6.12
CA ILE A 55 -2.77 4.33 6.24
C ILE A 55 -2.07 5.67 5.97
N CYS A 56 -0.94 5.92 6.63
CA CYS A 56 -0.20 7.17 6.45
C CYS A 56 0.28 7.38 5.01
N LEU A 57 0.88 6.34 4.40
CA LEU A 57 1.38 6.40 3.03
C LEU A 57 0.24 6.62 2.04
N ARG A 58 -0.92 5.99 2.26
CA ARG A 58 -2.09 6.20 1.42
C ARG A 58 -2.58 7.64 1.47
N GLU A 59 -2.64 8.24 2.66
CA GLU A 59 -3.02 9.65 2.82
C GLU A 59 -2.03 10.59 2.12
N LEU A 60 -0.72 10.39 2.32
CA LEU A 60 0.32 11.19 1.66
C LEU A 60 0.28 11.10 0.12
N ASN A 61 -0.22 9.99 -0.40
CA ASN A 61 -0.28 9.69 -1.83
C ASN A 61 -1.68 9.84 -2.42
N ASN A 62 -2.60 10.52 -1.71
CA ASN A 62 -3.97 10.74 -2.15
C ASN A 62 -4.69 9.45 -2.59
N ARG A 63 -4.39 8.34 -1.93
CA ARG A 63 -5.11 7.06 -2.13
C ARG A 63 -6.38 7.05 -1.27
N PRO A 64 -7.40 6.27 -1.65
CA PRO A 64 -8.62 6.12 -0.85
C PRO A 64 -8.31 5.66 0.58
N ARG A 65 -8.98 6.28 1.56
CA ARG A 65 -8.90 5.87 2.96
C ARG A 65 -9.61 4.54 3.18
N PHE A 66 -9.09 3.75 4.10
CA PHE A 66 -9.82 2.57 4.58
C PHE A 66 -11.04 3.04 5.39
N ASN A 67 -12.20 2.45 5.10
CA ASN A 67 -13.47 2.77 5.75
C ASN A 67 -13.98 1.63 6.64
N LYS A 68 -13.35 0.45 6.59
CA LYS A 68 -13.69 -0.70 7.43
C LYS A 68 -12.41 -1.43 7.82
N MET A 69 -12.32 -1.83 9.08
CA MET A 69 -11.23 -2.66 9.61
C MET A 69 -11.83 -3.86 10.33
N VAL A 70 -11.24 -5.04 10.13
CA VAL A 70 -11.70 -6.31 10.70
C VAL A 70 -10.48 -7.10 11.16
N SER A 71 -10.55 -7.68 12.36
CA SER A 71 -9.54 -8.64 12.81
C SER A 71 -9.59 -9.90 11.95
N GLY A 72 -8.42 -10.39 11.52
CA GLY A 72 -8.26 -11.54 10.65
C GLY A 72 -7.95 -11.20 9.19
N TYR A 73 -8.25 -12.15 8.31
CA TYR A 73 -7.91 -12.10 6.89
C TYR A 73 -8.88 -11.24 6.07
N CYS A 74 -8.40 -10.77 4.91
CA CYS A 74 -9.28 -10.14 3.93
C CYS A 74 -10.12 -11.20 3.18
N VAL A 75 -11.33 -11.46 3.66
CA VAL A 75 -12.24 -12.50 3.11
C VAL A 75 -13.26 -11.99 2.08
N ASP A 76 -13.48 -10.67 1.99
CA ASP A 76 -14.39 -10.08 1.00
C ASP A 76 -13.87 -10.25 -0.44
N LYS A 77 -14.44 -11.22 -1.16
CA LYS A 77 -14.10 -11.56 -2.54
C LYS A 77 -14.51 -10.48 -3.56
N SER A 78 -15.37 -9.53 -3.19
CA SER A 78 -15.75 -8.41 -4.07
C SER A 78 -14.65 -7.34 -4.16
N LYS A 79 -13.71 -7.35 -3.20
CA LYS A 79 -12.57 -6.44 -3.15
C LYS A 79 -11.32 -7.13 -3.67
N ARG A 80 -10.58 -6.45 -4.53
CA ARG A 80 -9.23 -6.90 -4.93
C ARG A 80 -8.22 -6.68 -3.81
N ARG A 81 -7.06 -7.32 -3.88
CA ARG A 81 -5.94 -7.00 -2.96
C ARG A 81 -5.40 -5.59 -3.26
N CYS A 82 -5.19 -4.78 -2.23
CA CYS A 82 -4.52 -3.49 -2.39
C CYS A 82 -3.06 -3.71 -2.79
N THR A 83 -2.53 -2.83 -3.67
CA THR A 83 -1.09 -2.73 -3.87
C THR A 83 -0.48 -2.15 -2.59
N PRO A 84 0.38 -2.90 -1.87
CA PRO A 84 0.97 -2.40 -0.63
C PRO A 84 1.89 -1.22 -0.93
N MET A 85 1.80 -0.19 -0.11
CA MET A 85 2.71 0.96 -0.12
C MET A 85 3.78 0.82 0.96
N VAL A 86 3.45 0.14 2.06
CA VAL A 86 4.43 -0.29 3.05
C VAL A 86 5.45 -1.22 2.40
N THR A 87 6.73 -0.83 2.47
CA THR A 87 7.83 -1.68 2.04
C THR A 87 8.32 -2.48 3.23
N HIS A 88 8.20 -3.80 3.20
CA HIS A 88 9.11 -4.63 3.98
C HIS A 88 10.48 -4.42 3.35
N LYS A 89 11.34 -3.60 3.96
CA LYS A 89 12.76 -3.77 3.65
C LYS A 89 13.12 -5.14 4.21
N ILE A 90 13.12 -6.14 3.34
CA ILE A 90 14.12 -7.20 3.46
C ILE A 90 15.42 -6.42 3.43
N THR A 91 16.06 -6.23 4.58
CA THR A 91 17.49 -5.94 4.57
C THR A 91 18.11 -7.04 3.74
N ASP A 92 18.77 -6.70 2.63
CA ASP A 92 19.60 -7.59 1.80
C ASP A 92 20.75 -8.18 2.66
N ILE A 93 20.41 -9.00 3.67
CA ILE A 93 21.29 -9.77 4.56
C ILE A 93 20.72 -11.20 4.72
N ASP A 94 19.74 -11.61 3.90
CA ASP A 94 19.26 -13.01 3.83
C ASP A 94 19.24 -13.52 2.37
N LEU A 95 20.29 -13.19 1.63
CA LEU A 95 20.76 -14.00 0.51
C LEU A 95 22.21 -14.37 0.83
N MET A 96 22.34 -15.49 1.56
CA MET A 96 23.57 -16.29 1.58
C MET A 96 23.92 -16.76 0.17
#